data_AF-A0AA39FH50-F1
#
_entry.id   AF-A0AA39FH50-F1
#
_cell.length_a   1.000
_cell.length_b   1.000
_cell.length_c   1.000
_cell.angle_alpha   90.00
_cell.angle_beta   90.00
_cell.angle_gamma   90.00
#
_symmetry.space_group_name_H-M   'P 1'
#
loop_
_entity.id
_entity.type
_entity.pdbx_description
1 polymer ?
#
loop_
_entity_poly.entity_id
_entity_poly.type
_entity_poly.pdbx_seq_one_letter_code
_entity_poly.pdbx_strand_id
1 'polypeptide(L)'
;MDFSKLNEVCRAENFLPTKSWNKLEVGTKYKVTEMKTVKTKFGESIVATMNEEFNVFLPSKTVKLLLKEREQYKLLADAATNGTLTIHYIGGQYSEFEFINVE
;
A
#
# COMPACT_ATOMS: atom_id res chain seq x y z
N MET A 1 16.03 -31.09 -17.79
CA MET A 1 14.83 -30.38 -17.28
C MET A 1 14.98 -28.95 -17.72
N ASP A 2 14.03 -28.42 -18.50
CA ASP A 2 14.08 -27.04 -19.01
C ASP A 2 13.23 -26.14 -18.10
N PHE A 3 13.88 -25.17 -17.46
CA PHE A 3 13.25 -24.21 -16.54
C PHE A 3 12.91 -22.88 -17.22
N SER A 4 13.11 -22.73 -18.52
CA SER A 4 12.97 -21.43 -19.22
C SER A 4 11.59 -20.82 -19.02
N LYS A 5 10.52 -21.61 -19.14
CA LYS A 5 9.14 -21.16 -18.88
C LYS A 5 8.89 -20.78 -17.42
N LEU A 6 9.49 -21.51 -16.47
CA LEU A 6 9.37 -21.19 -15.05
C LEU A 6 10.08 -19.87 -14.74
N ASN A 7 11.28 -19.67 -15.30
CA ASN A 7 12.07 -18.47 -15.13
C ASN A 7 11.38 -17.24 -15.73
N GLU A 8 10.68 -17.38 -16.86
CA GLU A 8 9.86 -16.32 -17.45
C GLU A 8 8.77 -15.83 -16.48
N VAL A 9 8.05 -16.76 -15.85
CA VAL A 9 7.04 -16.44 -14.83
C VAL A 9 7.67 -15.80 -13.59
N CYS A 10 8.83 -16.31 -13.14
CA CYS A 10 9.51 -15.79 -11.95
C CYS A 10 10.08 -14.37 -12.13
N ARG A 11 10.37 -13.94 -13.35
CA ARG A 11 10.86 -12.57 -13.62
C ARG A 11 9.81 -11.51 -13.36
N ALA A 12 8.52 -11.86 -13.44
CA ALA A 12 7.39 -11.06 -12.97
C ALA A 12 7.49 -9.57 -13.35
N GLU A 13 7.86 -9.27 -14.60
CA GLU A 13 8.26 -7.93 -15.08
C GLU A 13 7.18 -6.84 -14.90
N ASN A 14 5.93 -7.24 -14.65
CA ASN A 14 4.78 -6.35 -14.44
C ASN A 14 4.15 -6.46 -13.05
N PHE A 15 4.85 -7.06 -12.07
CA PHE A 15 4.31 -7.25 -10.72
C PHE A 15 5.12 -6.48 -9.68
N LEU A 16 4.46 -5.52 -9.03
CA LEU A 16 5.07 -4.81 -7.91
C LEU A 16 5.12 -5.72 -6.67
N PRO A 17 6.29 -5.88 -6.03
CA PRO A 17 6.41 -6.70 -4.84
C PRO A 17 5.54 -6.15 -3.71
N THR A 18 5.07 -7.04 -2.83
CA THR A 18 4.39 -6.65 -1.60
C THR A 18 5.39 -6.59 -0.45
N LYS A 19 5.51 -5.43 0.20
CA LYS A 19 6.33 -5.25 1.41
C LYS A 19 5.46 -5.23 2.66
N SER A 20 6.02 -5.73 3.76
CA SER A 20 5.47 -5.58 5.09
C SER A 20 5.92 -4.26 5.71
N TRP A 21 5.10 -3.67 6.58
CA TRP A 21 5.41 -2.39 7.25
C TRP A 21 6.77 -2.37 7.95
N ASN A 22 7.15 -3.46 8.61
CA ASN A 22 8.45 -3.59 9.28
C ASN A 22 9.68 -3.62 8.34
N LYS A 23 9.48 -3.60 7.02
CA LYS A 23 10.54 -3.49 6.01
C LYS A 23 10.59 -2.10 5.37
N LEU A 24 9.72 -1.17 5.78
CA LEU A 24 9.80 0.22 5.37
C LEU A 24 10.89 0.92 6.18
N GLU A 25 11.47 1.94 5.57
CA GLU A 25 12.49 2.77 6.19
C GLU A 25 11.81 3.79 7.12
N VAL A 26 12.26 3.81 8.37
CA VAL A 26 11.71 4.67 9.41
C VAL A 26 12.03 6.14 9.11
N GLY A 27 11.03 7.01 9.23
CA GLY A 27 11.13 8.43 8.90
C GLY A 27 10.93 8.74 7.41
N THR A 28 10.75 7.71 6.57
CA THR A 28 10.60 7.90 5.12
C THR A 28 9.16 8.23 4.76
N LYS A 29 9.02 9.19 3.84
CA LYS A 29 7.78 9.60 3.22
C LYS A 29 7.64 8.90 1.87
N TYR A 30 6.56 8.15 1.71
CA TYR A 30 6.24 7.41 0.49
C TYR A 30 5.04 8.04 -0.19
N LYS A 31 5.19 8.44 -1.46
CA LYS A 31 4.08 8.89 -2.29
C LYS A 31 3.14 7.70 -2.51
N VAL A 32 1.85 7.91 -2.29
CA VAL A 32 0.84 6.89 -2.58
C VAL A 32 0.29 7.17 -3.96
N THR A 33 0.42 6.22 -4.88
CA THR A 33 -0.05 6.38 -6.27
C THR A 33 -1.35 5.64 -6.56
N GLU A 34 -1.69 4.66 -5.72
CA GLU A 34 -2.95 3.92 -5.84
C GLU A 34 -3.37 3.42 -4.45
N MET A 35 -4.68 3.46 -4.19
CA MET A 35 -5.30 2.74 -3.08
C MET A 35 -6.43 1.86 -3.62
N LYS A 36 -6.39 0.56 -3.31
CA LYS A 36 -7.39 -0.40 -3.78
C LYS A 36 -7.95 -1.26 -2.66
N THR A 37 -9.27 -1.42 -2.64
CA THR A 37 -9.94 -2.41 -1.80
C THR A 37 -9.82 -3.79 -2.46
N VAL A 38 -9.36 -4.76 -1.70
CA VAL A 38 -9.19 -6.15 -2.15
C VAL A 38 -9.94 -7.10 -1.23
N LYS A 39 -10.55 -8.14 -1.80
CA LYS A 39 -11.21 -9.20 -1.03
C LYS A 39 -10.20 -10.30 -0.71
N THR A 40 -9.88 -10.46 0.56
CA THR A 40 -9.02 -11.56 1.04
C THR A 40 -9.89 -12.67 1.65
N LYS A 41 -9.28 -13.83 1.94
CA LYS A 41 -9.96 -14.90 2.69
C LYS A 41 -10.39 -14.48 4.11
N PHE A 42 -9.82 -13.39 4.63
CA PHE A 42 -10.11 -12.85 5.97
C PHE A 42 -11.06 -11.65 5.93
N GLY A 43 -11.62 -11.33 4.77
CA GLY A 43 -12.47 -10.15 4.56
C GLY A 43 -11.80 -9.10 3.66
N GLU A 44 -12.45 -7.94 3.58
CA GLU A 44 -11.93 -6.81 2.81
C GLU A 44 -10.67 -6.22 3.44
N SER A 45 -9.73 -5.84 2.60
CA SER A 45 -8.49 -5.15 2.96
C SER A 45 -8.22 -4.02 1.98
N ILE A 46 -7.27 -3.15 2.32
CA ILE A 46 -6.85 -2.04 1.45
C ILE A 46 -5.35 -2.19 1.21
N VAL A 47 -4.98 -2.12 -0.07
CA VAL A 47 -3.58 -2.10 -0.52
C VAL A 47 -3.25 -0.72 -1.03
N ALA A 48 -2.14 -0.17 -0.57
CA ALA A 48 -1.57 1.08 -1.06
C ALA A 48 -0.31 0.79 -1.91
N THR A 49 -0.22 1.41 -3.08
CA THR A 49 0.97 1.38 -3.94
C THR A 49 1.86 2.56 -3.59
N MET A 50 3.08 2.27 -3.15
CA MET A 50 4.06 3.22 -2.64
C MET A 50 5.12 3.51 -3.70
N ASN A 51 5.31 4.78 -4.06
CA ASN A 51 6.26 5.26 -5.06
C ASN A 51 6.22 4.54 -6.42
N GLU A 52 5.13 3.85 -6.76
CA GLU A 52 5.05 2.91 -7.91
C GLU A 52 6.07 1.75 -7.84
N GLU A 53 6.66 1.51 -6.67
CA GLU A 53 7.72 0.50 -6.48
C GLU A 53 7.23 -0.75 -5.76
N PHE A 54 6.30 -0.62 -4.82
CA PHE A 54 5.83 -1.75 -4.03
C PHE A 54 4.43 -1.53 -3.47
N ASN A 55 3.76 -2.63 -3.16
CA ASN A 55 2.46 -2.65 -2.49
C ASN A 55 2.63 -2.85 -0.98
N VAL A 56 1.76 -2.23 -0.19
CA VAL A 56 1.64 -2.48 1.26
C VAL A 56 0.17 -2.67 1.63
N PHE A 57 -0.11 -3.71 2.41
CA PHE A 57 -1.42 -3.86 3.05
C PHE A 57 -1.55 -2.91 4.22
N LEU A 58 -2.59 -2.09 4.24
CA LEU A 58 -2.84 -1.21 5.38
C LEU A 58 -3.16 -2.03 6.65
N PRO A 59 -2.77 -1.56 7.84
CA PRO A 59 -3.07 -2.27 9.07
C PRO A 59 -4.58 -2.41 9.29
N SER A 60 -4.99 -3.52 9.90
CA SER A 60 -6.40 -3.90 10.02
C SER A 60 -7.27 -2.86 10.73
N LYS A 61 -6.72 -2.11 11.70
CA LYS A 61 -7.41 -1.00 12.37
C LYS A 61 -7.73 0.13 11.40
N THR A 62 -6.76 0.54 10.59
CA THR A 62 -6.92 1.57 9.55
C THR A 62 -7.92 1.11 8.49
N VAL A 63 -7.82 -0.14 8.02
CA VAL A 63 -8.77 -0.71 7.07
C VAL A 63 -10.20 -0.65 7.61
N LYS A 64 -10.43 -1.08 8.85
CA LYS A 64 -11.77 -1.07 9.45
C LYS A 64 -12.35 0.35 9.54
N LEU A 65 -11.52 1.33 9.87
CA LEU A 65 -11.93 2.74 9.91
C LEU A 65 -12.33 3.23 8.51
N LEU A 66 -11.46 3.03 7.51
CA LEU A 66 -11.70 3.50 6.13
C LEU A 66 -12.89 2.82 5.45
N LEU A 67 -13.11 1.53 5.70
CA LEU A 67 -14.28 0.81 5.17
C LEU A 67 -15.60 1.28 5.80
N LYS A 68 -15.55 1.72 7.07
CA LYS A 68 -16.69 2.33 7.77
C LYS A 68 -16.94 3.75 7.27
N GLU A 69 -15.88 4.53 7.08
CA GLU A 69 -15.91 5.94 6.69
C GLU A 69 -15.61 6.09 5.19
N ARG A 70 -16.53 5.58 4.36
CA ARG A 70 -16.36 5.48 2.89
C ARG A 70 -15.98 6.79 2.21
N GLU A 71 -16.49 7.92 2.69
CA GLU A 71 -16.16 9.24 2.12
C GLU A 71 -14.70 9.62 2.39
N GLN A 72 -14.16 9.33 3.57
CA GLN A 72 -12.73 9.54 3.84
C GLN A 72 -11.85 8.63 2.97
N TYR A 73 -12.26 7.37 2.79
CA TYR A 73 -11.55 6.47 1.87
C TYR A 73 -11.51 7.03 0.45
N LYS A 74 -12.65 7.53 -0.07
CA LYS A 74 -12.70 8.13 -1.41
C LYS A 74 -11.77 9.33 -1.51
N LEU A 75 -11.80 10.24 -0.52
CA LEU A 75 -10.91 11.41 -0.51
C LEU A 75 -9.43 11.00 -0.55
N LEU A 76 -9.03 9.97 0.22
CA LEU A 76 -7.67 9.44 0.19
C LEU A 76 -7.32 8.78 -1.14
N ALA A 77 -8.23 7.97 -1.70
CA ALA A 77 -8.02 7.31 -2.98
C ALA A 77 -7.90 8.32 -4.14
N ASP A 78 -8.70 9.39 -4.11
CA ASP A 78 -8.63 10.49 -5.07
C ASP A 78 -7.30 11.25 -4.90
N ALA A 79 -6.90 11.57 -3.66
CA ALA A 79 -5.61 12.19 -3.38
C ALA A 79 -4.43 11.32 -3.83
N ALA A 80 -4.51 9.99 -3.69
CA ALA A 80 -3.51 9.06 -4.21
C ALA A 80 -3.41 9.12 -5.74
N THR A 81 -4.56 9.07 -6.41
CA THR A 81 -4.64 9.11 -7.89
C THR A 81 -4.13 10.44 -8.45
N ASN A 82 -4.39 11.54 -7.74
CA ASN A 82 -3.88 12.88 -8.07
C ASN A 82 -2.41 13.10 -7.66
N GLY A 83 -1.81 12.12 -6.97
CA GLY A 83 -0.42 12.18 -6.53
C GLY A 83 -0.15 13.18 -5.39
N THR A 84 -1.17 13.61 -4.66
CA THR A 84 -1.05 14.51 -3.50
C THR A 84 -1.02 13.77 -2.17
N LEU A 85 -1.30 12.46 -2.15
CA LEU A 85 -1.23 11.64 -0.94
C LEU A 85 0.17 11.09 -0.68
N THR A 86 0.64 11.25 0.56
CA THR A 86 1.86 10.65 1.07
C THR A 86 1.58 9.86 2.36
N ILE A 87 2.27 8.74 2.55
CA ILE A 87 2.35 8.04 3.83
C ILE A 87 3.73 8.27 4.43
N HIS A 88 3.78 8.84 5.63
CA HIS A 88 5.01 8.95 6.40
C HIS A 88 5.09 7.79 7.39
N TYR A 89 6.08 6.92 7.22
CA TYR A 89 6.28 5.78 8.13
C TYR A 89 7.12 6.23 9.33
N ILE A 90 6.50 6.29 10.50
CA ILE A 90 7.12 6.74 11.75
C ILE A 90 7.88 5.59 12.42
N GLY A 91 7.48 4.34 12.17
CA GLY A 91 8.12 3.17 12.77
C GLY A 91 7.54 2.78 14.13
N GLY A 92 8.40 2.39 15.07
CA GLY A 92 7.99 1.97 16.41
C GLY A 92 7.39 0.56 16.49
N GLN A 93 7.08 0.13 17.72
CA GLN A 93 6.60 -1.23 18.03
C GLN A 93 5.31 -1.58 17.28
N TYR A 94 4.49 -0.57 16.95
CA TYR A 94 3.18 -0.76 16.33
C TYR A 94 3.13 -0.39 14.85
N SER A 95 4.27 -0.14 14.21
CA SER A 95 4.35 0.30 12.80
C SER A 95 3.48 1.53 12.54
N GLU A 96 3.75 2.58 13.30
CA GLU A 96 3.06 3.86 13.26
C GLU A 96 3.31 4.57 11.92
N PHE A 97 2.28 5.24 11.42
CA PHE A 97 2.32 6.01 10.19
C PHE A 97 1.22 7.05 10.18
N GLU A 98 1.37 8.04 9.32
CA GLU A 98 0.39 9.10 9.10
C GLU A 98 0.19 9.35 7.61
N PHE A 99 -1.04 9.73 7.25
CA PHE A 99 -1.36 10.24 5.92
C PHE A 99 -1.10 11.75 5.88
N ILE A 100 -0.39 12.21 4.87
CA ILE A 100 -0.06 13.61 4.65
C ILE A 100 -0.59 14.00 3.27
N ASN A 101 -1.34 15.09 3.20
CA ASN A 101 -1.69 15.71 1.93
C ASN A 101 -0.60 16.72 1.57
N VAL A 102 -0.09 16.63 0.36
CA VAL A 102 0.89 17.57 -0.19
C VAL A 102 0.11 18.49 -1.11
N GLU A 103 -0.07 19.75 -0.68
CA GLU A 103 -0.69 20.82 -1.47
C GLU A 103 0.09 21.12 -2.76
#